data_AF-A0A7C5WU44-F1
#
_entry.id   AF-A0A7C5WU44-F1
#
_cell.length_a   1.000
_cell.length_b   1.000
_cell.length_c   1.000
_cell.angle_alpha   90.00
_cell.angle_beta   90.00
_cell.angle_gamma   90.00
#
_symmetry.space_group_name_H-M   'P 1'
#
loop_
_entity.id
_entity.type
_entity.pdbx_description
1 polymer ?
#
loop_
_entity_poly.entity_id
_entity_poly.type
_entity_poly.pdbx_seq_one_letter_code
_entity_poly.pdbx_strand_id
1 'polypeptide(L)'
;MKTTKTLALASFLIFGAIAMGQPSMGDSNRGKNCNNISKSGKMHKGQRGDEMIFSQLNLTVNQKQKLQQLRESRQKMREENRGKMAVKMSDFITPNGLDRKKFIQAKVNHADIKARNNAQSFEEKFAILTPEQKKQYVKLLKEREAKKHRHGKR
;
A
#
# COMPACT_ATOMS: atom_id res chain seq x y z
N MET A 1 40.93 -30.85 -17.29
CA MET A 1 39.54 -30.60 -17.74
C MET A 1 38.77 -30.00 -16.56
N LYS A 2 38.34 -28.74 -16.63
CA LYS A 2 37.54 -28.09 -15.56
C LYS A 2 36.18 -27.75 -16.15
N THR A 3 35.14 -28.39 -15.63
CA THR A 3 33.76 -28.31 -16.13
C THR A 3 33.04 -27.11 -15.51
N THR A 4 32.67 -26.15 -16.33
CA THR A 4 31.79 -25.03 -15.96
C THR A 4 30.34 -25.48 -16.04
N LYS A 5 29.59 -25.32 -14.94
CA LYS A 5 28.15 -25.59 -14.88
C LYS A 5 27.39 -24.30 -15.14
N THR A 6 26.75 -24.21 -16.30
CA THR A 6 25.90 -23.08 -16.72
C THR A 6 24.52 -23.23 -16.09
N LEU A 7 24.07 -22.24 -15.32
CA LEU A 7 22.71 -22.16 -14.79
C LEU A 7 21.86 -21.35 -15.78
N ALA A 8 20.92 -22.01 -16.47
CA ALA A 8 19.91 -21.38 -17.30
C ALA A 8 18.73 -20.92 -16.44
N LEU A 9 18.40 -19.62 -16.52
CA LEU A 9 17.21 -19.02 -15.90
C LEU A 9 16.03 -19.14 -16.88
N ALA A 10 15.07 -20.00 -16.59
CA ALA A 10 13.85 -20.14 -17.37
C ALA A 10 12.82 -19.08 -16.94
N SER A 11 12.47 -18.17 -17.84
CA SER A 11 11.40 -17.19 -17.69
C SER A 11 10.06 -17.78 -18.14
N PHE A 12 9.13 -17.96 -17.20
CA PHE A 12 7.73 -18.22 -17.50
C PHE A 12 6.97 -16.89 -17.59
N LEU A 13 6.56 -16.49 -18.80
CA LEU A 13 5.56 -15.46 -19.02
C LEU A 13 4.29 -16.11 -19.54
N ILE A 14 3.30 -16.28 -18.65
CA ILE A 14 2.01 -16.89 -18.99
C ILE A 14 0.84 -16.05 -18.46
N PHE A 15 0.16 -15.46 -19.46
CA PHE A 15 -1.28 -15.22 -19.67
C PHE A 15 -2.08 -14.21 -18.83
N GLY A 16 -2.97 -13.52 -19.57
CA GLY A 16 -4.29 -13.14 -19.04
C GLY A 16 -4.93 -11.94 -19.73
N ALA A 17 -5.44 -12.10 -20.95
CA ALA A 17 -6.41 -11.15 -21.52
C ALA A 17 -7.72 -11.26 -20.73
N ILE A 18 -8.19 -10.14 -20.16
CA ILE A 18 -9.51 -10.07 -19.52
C ILE A 18 -10.42 -9.24 -20.41
N ALA A 19 -11.42 -9.91 -20.99
CA ALA A 19 -12.57 -9.31 -21.64
C ALA A 19 -13.44 -8.61 -20.58
N MET A 20 -13.73 -7.32 -20.79
CA MET A 20 -14.65 -6.55 -19.95
C MET A 20 -16.03 -6.57 -20.61
N GLY A 21 -16.93 -7.40 -20.10
CA GLY A 21 -18.36 -7.32 -20.38
C GLY A 21 -19.00 -6.19 -19.56
N GLN A 22 -19.66 -5.26 -20.23
CA GLN A 22 -20.53 -4.24 -19.61
C GLN A 22 -21.83 -4.89 -19.12
N PRO A 23 -22.33 -4.47 -17.95
CA PRO A 23 -23.76 -4.38 -17.72
C PRO A 23 -24.22 -2.92 -17.71
N SER A 24 -25.36 -2.73 -18.37
CA SER A 24 -26.15 -1.51 -18.52
C SER A 24 -26.39 -0.76 -17.20
N MET A 25 -26.27 0.57 -17.23
CA MET A 25 -26.72 1.45 -16.15
C MET A 25 -28.24 1.56 -16.19
N GLY A 26 -28.88 1.03 -15.15
CA GLY A 26 -30.31 1.16 -14.89
C GLY A 26 -30.56 1.97 -13.63
N ASP A 27 -31.20 3.10 -13.87
CA ASP A 27 -32.14 3.84 -13.03
C ASP A 27 -31.66 4.80 -11.93
N SER A 28 -32.15 6.01 -12.13
CA SER A 28 -32.05 7.21 -11.33
C SER A 28 -32.98 7.12 -10.13
N ASN A 29 -32.85 8.10 -9.23
CA ASN A 29 -33.86 8.49 -8.24
C ASN A 29 -33.73 7.86 -6.85
N ARG A 30 -33.04 8.58 -5.95
CA ARG A 30 -33.46 8.78 -4.56
C ARG A 30 -32.68 9.94 -3.93
N GLY A 31 -33.22 11.15 -4.09
CA GLY A 31 -32.94 12.24 -3.16
C GLY A 31 -33.66 11.99 -1.84
N LYS A 32 -32.97 12.22 -0.72
CA LYS A 32 -33.51 12.83 0.52
C LYS A 32 -32.46 12.83 1.64
N ASN A 33 -32.16 14.04 2.11
CA ASN A 33 -31.83 14.45 3.47
C ASN A 33 -30.96 13.57 4.38
N CYS A 34 -29.81 14.12 4.78
CA CYS A 34 -29.35 14.07 6.16
C CYS A 34 -28.30 15.17 6.46
N ASN A 35 -28.77 16.39 6.74
CA ASN A 35 -28.09 17.29 7.66
C ASN A 35 -28.43 16.86 9.09
N ASN A 36 -27.42 16.49 9.87
CA ASN A 36 -27.22 16.85 11.29
C ASN A 36 -26.39 15.79 12.06
N ILE A 37 -25.65 16.31 13.06
CA ILE A 37 -25.24 15.65 14.32
C ILE A 37 -23.87 14.92 14.34
N SER A 38 -22.84 15.75 14.55
CA SER A 38 -22.00 15.77 15.77
C SER A 38 -20.91 14.72 16.05
N LYS A 39 -19.94 15.24 16.82
CA LYS A 39 -19.05 14.58 17.79
C LYS A 39 -17.84 13.84 17.26
N SER A 40 -16.71 14.55 17.34
CA SER A 40 -15.46 14.05 17.92
C SER A 40 -15.13 12.58 17.62
N GLY A 41 -14.98 12.26 16.35
CA GLY A 41 -14.22 11.08 15.96
C GLY A 41 -12.76 11.34 16.26
N LYS A 42 -12.32 11.20 17.52
CA LYS A 42 -10.93 10.76 17.77
C LYS A 42 -10.84 9.39 17.12
N MET A 43 -10.56 9.38 15.81
CA MET A 43 -10.13 8.17 15.13
C MET A 43 -8.87 7.76 15.85
N HIS A 44 -8.99 6.80 16.76
CA HIS A 44 -7.87 6.00 17.18
C HIS A 44 -7.21 5.58 15.87
N LYS A 45 -6.04 6.15 15.57
CA LYS A 45 -5.16 5.66 14.52
C LYS A 45 -4.69 4.28 15.01
N GLY A 46 -5.60 3.31 15.03
CA GLY A 46 -5.27 1.91 15.27
C GLY A 46 -4.12 1.59 14.33
N GLN A 47 -3.09 0.93 14.85
CA GLN A 47 -1.90 0.57 14.10
C GLN A 47 -2.31 0.06 12.71
N ARG A 48 -2.11 0.88 11.67
CA ARG A 48 -2.59 0.57 10.34
C ARG A 48 -1.48 -0.19 9.63
N GLY A 49 -1.76 -1.44 9.24
CA GLY A 49 -0.94 -2.17 8.27
C GLY A 49 0.07 -3.15 8.86
N ASP A 50 1.29 -3.12 8.32
CA ASP A 50 2.48 -3.91 8.67
C ASP A 50 2.90 -3.75 10.14
N GLU A 51 2.72 -2.56 10.72
CA GLU A 51 3.06 -2.25 12.11
C GLU A 51 2.45 -3.24 13.13
N MET A 52 1.22 -3.72 12.89
CA MET A 52 0.59 -4.69 13.79
C MET A 52 1.25 -6.07 13.78
N ILE A 53 1.91 -6.45 12.69
CA ILE A 53 2.62 -7.73 12.63
C ILE A 53 3.97 -7.58 13.33
N PHE A 54 4.68 -6.47 13.10
CA PHE A 54 5.93 -6.19 13.80
C PHE A 54 5.75 -6.16 15.32
N SER A 55 4.63 -5.63 15.84
CA SER A 55 4.36 -5.63 17.28
C SER A 55 4.03 -7.01 17.87
N GLN A 56 3.69 -8.00 17.04
CA GLN A 56 3.45 -9.39 17.47
C GLN A 56 4.74 -10.22 17.52
N LEU A 57 5.85 -9.69 17.02
CA LEU A 57 7.14 -10.36 17.10
C LEU A 57 7.80 -10.13 18.47
N ASN A 58 8.57 -11.12 18.91
CA ASN A 58 9.45 -10.99 20.08
C ASN A 58 10.68 -10.14 19.73
N LEU A 59 10.49 -8.83 19.65
CA LEU A 59 11.55 -7.86 19.32
C LEU A 59 12.37 -7.47 20.55
N THR A 60 13.69 -7.34 20.38
CA THR A 60 14.57 -6.79 21.41
C THR A 60 14.33 -5.28 21.60
N VAL A 61 14.77 -4.73 22.73
CA VAL A 61 14.67 -3.28 23.01
C VAL A 61 15.33 -2.45 21.90
N ASN A 62 16.52 -2.86 21.46
CA ASN A 62 17.26 -2.19 20.39
C ASN A 62 16.50 -2.26 19.05
N GLN A 63 15.90 -3.42 18.71
CA GLN A 63 15.09 -3.54 17.49
C GLN A 63 13.87 -2.62 17.52
N LYS A 64 13.17 -2.54 18.67
CA LYS A 64 12.03 -1.63 18.86
C LYS A 64 12.44 -0.17 18.70
N GLN A 65 13.57 0.24 19.28
CA GLN A 65 14.10 1.59 19.14
C GLN A 65 14.43 1.92 17.67
N LYS A 66 15.11 1.03 16.95
CA LYS A 66 15.41 1.23 15.51
C LYS A 66 14.15 1.36 14.66
N LEU A 67 13.15 0.53 14.91
CA LEU A 67 11.86 0.62 14.20
C LEU A 67 11.13 1.94 14.50
N GLN A 68 11.18 2.41 15.74
CA GLN A 68 10.59 3.68 16.14
C GLN A 68 11.30 4.87 15.47
N GLN A 69 12.63 4.89 15.48
CA GLN A 69 13.43 5.92 14.80
C GLN A 69 13.14 5.96 13.29
N LEU A 70 13.01 4.78 12.66
CA LEU A 70 12.67 4.69 11.24
C LEU A 70 11.25 5.19 10.95
N ARG A 71 10.30 4.94 11.85
CA ARG A 71 8.93 5.47 11.74
C ARG A 71 8.95 7.01 11.81
N GLU A 72 9.68 7.57 12.77
CA GLU A 72 9.77 9.02 12.97
C GLU A 72 10.47 9.71 11.80
N SER A 73 11.57 9.16 11.29
CA SER A 73 12.27 9.73 10.13
C SER A 73 11.38 9.72 8.88
N ARG A 74 10.66 8.62 8.64
CA ARG A 74 9.71 8.52 7.52
C ARG A 74 8.51 9.44 7.70
N GLN A 75 8.05 9.67 8.95
CA GLN A 75 6.99 10.63 9.22
C GLN A 75 7.46 12.06 8.91
N LYS A 76 8.64 12.47 9.38
CA LYS A 76 9.23 13.78 9.07
C LYS A 76 9.35 14.01 7.57
N MET A 77 9.91 13.04 6.84
CA MET A 77 10.01 13.14 5.37
C MET A 77 8.64 13.25 4.69
N ARG A 78 7.58 12.61 5.22
CA ARG A 78 6.22 12.75 4.68
C ARG A 78 5.63 14.13 4.96
N GLU A 79 5.93 14.70 6.11
CA GLU A 79 5.48 16.04 6.51
C GLU A 79 6.16 17.11 5.65
N GLU A 80 7.48 17.02 5.44
CA GLU A 80 8.26 17.91 4.57
C GLU A 80 7.83 17.87 3.10
N ASN A 81 7.38 16.70 2.64
CA ASN A 81 6.90 16.49 1.28
C ASN A 81 5.38 16.61 1.15
N ARG A 82 4.69 17.02 2.23
CA ARG A 82 3.23 17.15 2.22
C ARG A 82 2.83 18.21 1.19
N GLY A 83 1.87 17.85 0.33
CA GLY A 83 1.38 18.73 -0.72
C GLY A 83 2.23 18.76 -2.01
N LYS A 84 3.54 18.49 -1.94
CA LYS A 84 4.42 18.41 -3.13
C LYS A 84 4.11 17.19 -3.99
N MET A 85 3.78 16.08 -3.34
CA MET A 85 3.52 14.80 -4.01
C MET A 85 2.04 14.58 -4.32
N ALA A 86 1.16 15.54 -3.99
CA ALA A 86 -0.27 15.37 -4.17
C ALA A 86 -0.65 15.66 -5.63
N VAL A 87 -1.26 14.67 -6.30
CA VAL A 87 -1.89 14.88 -7.60
C VAL A 87 -3.22 15.62 -7.37
N LYS A 88 -3.29 16.91 -7.70
CA LYS A 88 -4.49 17.73 -7.50
C LYS A 88 -5.35 17.74 -8.75
N MET A 89 -6.65 17.51 -8.60
CA MET A 89 -7.57 17.46 -9.75
C MET A 89 -7.65 18.79 -10.52
N SER A 90 -7.48 19.92 -9.81
CA SER A 90 -7.43 21.26 -10.39
C SER A 90 -6.39 21.42 -11.49
N ASP A 91 -5.31 20.65 -11.47
CA ASP A 91 -4.19 20.78 -12.41
C ASP A 91 -4.49 20.13 -13.78
N PHE A 92 -5.65 19.46 -13.89
CA PHE A 92 -6.06 18.68 -15.05
C PHE A 92 -7.46 19.05 -15.57
N ILE A 93 -8.24 19.84 -14.83
CA ILE A 93 -9.58 20.27 -15.22
C ILE A 93 -9.54 21.73 -15.69
N THR A 94 -10.20 22.00 -16.81
CA THR A 94 -10.46 23.33 -17.35
C THR A 94 -11.97 23.49 -17.59
N PRO A 95 -12.49 24.70 -17.87
CA PRO A 95 -13.88 24.88 -18.31
C PRO A 95 -14.24 24.05 -19.54
N ASN A 96 -13.24 23.71 -20.37
CA ASN A 96 -13.41 22.92 -21.59
C ASN A 96 -13.34 21.39 -21.34
N GLY A 97 -13.12 20.95 -20.11
CA GLY A 97 -13.10 19.53 -19.73
C GLY A 97 -11.81 19.07 -19.03
N LEU A 98 -11.64 17.75 -18.97
CA LEU A 98 -10.53 17.06 -18.28
C LEU A 98 -9.44 16.61 -19.27
N ASP A 99 -8.19 16.98 -19.00
CA ASP A 99 -7.02 16.36 -19.64
C ASP A 99 -6.78 14.96 -19.04
N ARG A 100 -7.55 14.00 -19.56
CA ARG A 100 -7.54 12.60 -19.08
C ARG A 100 -6.16 11.96 -19.20
N LYS A 101 -5.42 12.25 -20.27
CA LYS A 101 -4.09 11.67 -20.52
C LYS A 101 -3.10 12.14 -19.46
N LYS A 102 -3.03 13.45 -19.23
CA LYS A 102 -2.13 14.04 -18.24
C LYS A 102 -2.50 13.61 -16.82
N PHE A 103 -3.80 13.52 -16.50
CA PHE A 103 -4.25 13.03 -15.21
C PHE A 103 -3.84 11.57 -14.95
N ILE A 104 -4.10 10.66 -15.90
CA ILE A 104 -3.71 9.25 -15.77
C ILE A 104 -2.20 9.13 -15.58
N GLN A 105 -1.40 9.85 -16.38
CA GLN A 105 0.06 9.82 -16.26
C GLN A 105 0.52 10.27 -14.88
N ALA A 106 -0.02 11.38 -14.36
CA ALA A 106 0.32 11.86 -13.03
C ALA A 106 -0.06 10.84 -11.93
N LYS A 107 -1.20 10.18 -12.07
CA LYS A 107 -1.64 9.13 -11.13
C LYS A 107 -0.77 7.89 -11.18
N VAL A 108 -0.36 7.44 -12.37
CA VAL A 108 0.56 6.30 -12.55
C VAL A 108 1.92 6.63 -11.93
N ASN A 109 2.50 7.78 -12.24
CA ASN A 109 3.78 8.21 -11.66
C ASN A 109 3.70 8.30 -10.14
N HIS A 110 2.62 8.87 -9.60
CA HIS A 110 2.41 8.93 -8.16
C HIS A 110 2.28 7.54 -7.52
N ALA A 111 1.56 6.62 -8.16
CA ALA A 111 1.40 5.25 -7.68
C ALA A 111 2.75 4.50 -7.66
N ASP A 112 3.56 4.66 -8.70
CA ASP A 112 4.91 4.09 -8.80
C ASP A 112 5.84 4.62 -7.69
N ILE A 113 5.92 5.94 -7.50
CA ILE A 113 6.70 6.54 -6.41
C ILE A 113 6.24 6.02 -5.04
N LYS A 114 4.92 5.93 -4.83
CA LYS A 114 4.35 5.39 -3.59
C LYS A 114 4.73 3.92 -3.40
N ALA A 115 4.69 3.11 -4.46
CA ALA A 115 5.06 1.70 -4.41
C ALA A 115 6.54 1.54 -4.03
N ARG A 116 7.45 2.29 -4.67
CA ARG A 116 8.89 2.29 -4.33
C ARG A 116 9.14 2.68 -2.88
N ASN A 117 8.52 3.77 -2.43
CA ASN A 117 8.67 4.23 -1.05
C ASN A 117 8.15 3.21 -0.01
N ASN A 118 7.06 2.53 -0.32
CA ASN A 118 6.53 1.47 0.53
C ASN A 118 7.45 0.24 0.56
N ALA A 119 7.96 -0.18 -0.60
CA ALA A 119 8.90 -1.30 -0.69
C ALA A 119 10.19 -1.01 0.08
N GLN A 120 10.82 0.15 -0.17
CA GLN A 120 12.03 0.57 0.53
C GLN A 120 11.81 0.64 2.05
N SER A 121 10.71 1.26 2.49
CA SER A 121 10.41 1.34 3.93
C SER A 121 10.19 -0.04 4.54
N PHE A 122 9.61 -0.98 3.80
CA PHE A 122 9.43 -2.35 4.28
C PHE A 122 10.76 -3.10 4.36
N GLU A 123 11.61 -3.00 3.34
CA GLU A 123 12.95 -3.61 3.32
C GLU A 123 13.79 -3.17 4.52
N GLU A 124 13.82 -1.88 4.81
CA GLU A 124 14.56 -1.31 5.96
C GLU A 124 14.04 -1.87 7.30
N LYS A 125 12.72 -1.96 7.49
CA LYS A 125 12.13 -2.57 8.69
C LYS A 125 12.45 -4.06 8.77
N PHE A 126 12.33 -4.77 7.65
CA PHE A 126 12.54 -6.21 7.58
C PHE A 126 14.01 -6.58 7.84
N ALA A 127 14.96 -5.73 7.44
CA ALA A 127 16.39 -5.90 7.69
C ALA A 127 16.76 -5.89 9.19
N ILE A 128 15.96 -5.24 10.05
CA ILE A 128 16.19 -5.20 11.51
C ILE A 128 15.94 -6.57 12.18
N LEU A 129 15.13 -7.43 11.54
CA LEU A 129 14.71 -8.71 12.09
C LEU A 129 15.79 -9.79 11.95
N THR A 130 15.87 -10.68 12.93
CA THR A 130 16.67 -11.91 12.84
C THR A 130 16.05 -12.90 11.84
N PRO A 131 16.81 -13.89 11.33
CA PRO A 131 16.27 -14.89 10.41
C PRO A 131 15.03 -15.62 10.95
N GLU A 132 14.99 -15.90 12.26
CA GLU A 132 13.85 -16.56 12.90
C GLU A 132 12.62 -15.65 12.98
N GLN A 133 12.82 -14.39 13.37
CA GLN A 133 11.75 -13.38 13.38
C GLN A 133 11.18 -13.14 11.98
N LYS A 134 12.00 -13.18 10.93
CA LYS A 134 11.55 -13.08 9.53
C LYS A 134 10.62 -14.24 9.16
N LYS A 135 10.93 -15.47 9.56
CA LYS A 135 10.05 -16.64 9.36
C LYS A 135 8.71 -16.45 10.08
N GLN A 136 8.74 -16.01 11.34
CA GLN A 136 7.53 -15.72 12.11
C GLN A 136 6.70 -14.61 11.46
N TYR A 137 7.34 -13.55 10.97
CA TYR A 137 6.67 -12.44 10.29
C TYR A 137 5.90 -12.93 9.06
N VAL A 138 6.53 -13.74 8.20
CA VAL A 138 5.88 -14.29 6.99
C VAL A 138 4.68 -15.17 7.36
N LYS A 139 4.79 -15.98 8.42
CA LYS A 139 3.68 -16.79 8.91
C LYS A 139 2.49 -15.91 9.33
N LEU A 140 2.72 -14.93 10.20
CA LEU A 140 1.69 -14.00 10.67
C LEU A 140 1.08 -13.18 9.53
N LEU A 141 1.88 -12.81 8.53
CA LEU A 141 1.41 -12.11 7.33
C LEU A 141 0.41 -12.95 6.53
N LYS A 142 0.76 -14.21 6.23
CA LYS A 142 -0.12 -15.15 5.52
C LYS A 142 -1.40 -15.42 6.28
N GLU A 143 -1.32 -15.62 7.59
CA GLU A 143 -2.50 -15.81 8.46
C GLU A 143 -3.43 -14.59 8.42
N ARG A 144 -2.88 -13.38 8.47
CA ARG A 144 -3.66 -12.14 8.37
C ARG A 144 -4.37 -12.02 7.01
N GLU A 145 -3.68 -12.34 5.93
CA GLU A 145 -4.24 -12.31 4.57
C GLU A 145 -5.37 -13.33 4.42
N ALA A 146 -5.16 -14.57 4.90
CA ALA A 146 -6.19 -15.61 4.90
C ALA A 146 -7.45 -15.17 5.67
N LYS A 147 -7.30 -14.52 6.84
CA LYS A 147 -8.43 -13.99 7.62
C LYS A 147 -9.19 -12.89 6.86
N LYS A 148 -8.49 -11.98 6.18
CA LYS A 148 -9.12 -10.93 5.38
C LYS A 148 -9.95 -11.50 4.22
N HIS A 149 -9.43 -12.50 3.51
CA HIS A 149 -10.18 -13.16 2.43
C HIS A 149 -11.46 -13.84 2.90
N ARG A 150 -11.51 -14.34 4.15
CA ARG A 150 -12.72 -14.95 4.71
C ARG A 150 -13.81 -13.94 5.08
N HIS A 151 -13.44 -12.72 5.47
CA HIS A 151 -14.39 -11.67 5.83
C HIS A 151 -14.91 -10.85 4.63
N GLY A 152 -14.24 -10.90 3.47
CA GLY A 152 -14.67 -10.22 2.25
C GLY A 152 -15.68 -11.00 1.37
N LYS A 153 -16.15 -12.17 1.82
CA LYS A 153 -17.15 -13.00 1.11
C LYS A 153 -18.59 -12.83 1.63
N ARG A 154 -18.91 -11.74 2.33
CA ARG A 154 -20.25 -11.44 2.83
C ARG A 154 -20.91 -10.35 2.02
#